data_AF-A0A7Z9YB65-F1
#
_entry.id   AF-A0A7Z9YB65-F1
#
_cell.length_a   1.000
_cell.length_b   1.000
_cell.length_c   1.000
_cell.angle_alpha   90.00
_cell.angle_beta   90.00
_cell.angle_gamma   90.00
#
_symmetry.space_group_name_H-M   'P 1'
#
loop_
_entity.id
_entity.type
_entity.pdbx_description
1 polymer ?
#
loop_
_entity_poly.entity_id
_entity_poly.type
_entity_poly.pdbx_seq_one_letter_code
_entity_poly.pdbx_strand_id
1 'polypeptide(L)' 'MVSILFGKGANLLARIALGLLLPILGGSLGGIYLDRRFDTHPWLTLLGTISGIFLGFAGLYGTLRSEE' A
#
# COMPACT_ATOMS: atom_id res chain seq x y z
N MET A 1 -20.67 -16.36 18.92
CA MET A 1 -21.03 -15.96 17.54
C MET A 1 -20.60 -14.53 17.20
N VAL A 2 -20.88 -13.55 18.06
CA VAL A 2 -20.49 -12.13 17.86
C VAL A 2 -18.96 -11.91 17.77
N SER A 3 -18.14 -12.62 18.56
CA SER A 3 -16.67 -12.46 18.49
C SER A 3 -16.05 -12.94 17.18
N ILE A 4 -16.66 -13.94 16.52
CA ILE A 4 -16.20 -14.47 15.23
C ILE A 4 -16.52 -13.49 14.10
N LEU A 5 -17.66 -12.81 14.16
CA LEU A 5 -18.04 -11.77 13.21
C LEU A 5 -17.10 -10.56 13.30
N PHE A 6 -16.76 -10.15 14.51
CA PHE A 6 -15.79 -9.07 14.76
C PHE A 6 -14.38 -9.43 14.25
N GLY A 7 -13.95 -10.68 14.45
CA GLY A 7 -12.68 -11.18 13.92
C GLY A 7 -12.60 -11.17 12.40
N LYS A 8 -13.70 -11.47 11.69
CA LYS A 8 -13.76 -11.41 10.22
C LYS A 8 -13.65 -9.97 9.71
N GLY A 9 -14.40 -9.03 10.29
CA GLY A 9 -14.35 -7.62 9.91
C GLY A 9 -12.98 -6.99 10.16
N ALA A 10 -12.36 -7.30 11.32
CA ALA A 10 -11.01 -6.83 11.63
C ALA A 10 -9.95 -7.36 10.65
N ASN A 11 -10.07 -8.62 10.22
CA ASN A 11 -9.12 -9.23 9.28
C ASN A 11 -9.24 -8.62 7.87
N LEU A 12 -10.46 -8.30 7.42
CA LEU A 12 -10.69 -7.60 6.16
C LEU A 12 -10.06 -6.21 6.17
N LEU A 13 -10.32 -5.44 7.24
CA LEU A 13 -9.75 -4.10 7.42
C LEU A 13 -8.22 -4.15 7.45
N ALA A 14 -7.64 -5.13 8.15
CA ALA A 14 -6.20 -5.31 8.20
C ALA A 14 -5.61 -5.63 6.82
N ARG A 15 -6.26 -6.47 6.02
CA ARG A 15 -5.83 -6.78 4.64
C ARG A 15 -5.87 -5.56 3.74
N ILE A 16 -6.95 -4.79 3.79
CA ILE A 16 -7.09 -3.54 3.01
C ILE A 16 -6.00 -2.54 3.42
N ALA A 17 -5.84 -2.32 4.73
CA ALA A 17 -4.85 -1.40 5.26
C ALA A 17 -3.42 -1.81 4.86
N LEU A 18 -3.06 -3.08 5.01
CA LEU A 18 -1.74 -3.58 4.61
C LEU A 18 -1.53 -3.52 3.09
N GLY A 19 -2.55 -3.84 2.31
CA GLY A 19 -2.52 -3.76 0.85
C GLY A 19 -2.27 -2.35 0.32
N LEU A 20 -2.70 -1.32 1.06
CA LEU A 20 -2.42 0.09 0.76
C LEU A 20 -1.07 0.54 1.34
N LEU A 21 -0.80 0.23 2.60
CA LEU A 21 0.40 0.70 3.31
C LEU A 21 1.69 0.16 2.72
N LEU A 22 1.75 -1.15 2.42
CA LEU A 22 2.97 -1.80 1.94
C LEU A 22 3.52 -1.18 0.64
N PRO A 23 2.73 -1.01 -0.44
CA PRO A 23 3.24 -0.43 -1.67
C PRO A 23 3.56 1.06 -1.53
N ILE A 24 2.80 1.84 -0.74
CA ILE A 24 3.10 3.26 -0.50
C ILE A 24 4.42 3.41 0.26
N LEU A 25 4.59 2.68 1.37
CA LEU A 25 5.82 2.71 2.17
C LEU A 25 7.00 2.16 1.38
N GLY A 26 6.81 1.07 0.64
CA GLY A 26 7.86 0.50 -0.22
C GLY A 26 8.31 1.46 -1.32
N GLY A 27 7.37 2.12 -1.98
CA GLY A 27 7.65 3.13 -3.01
C GLY A 27 8.31 4.39 -2.44
N SER A 28 7.82 4.87 -1.29
CA SER A 28 8.37 6.04 -0.62
C SER A 28 9.78 5.79 -0.07
N LEU A 29 9.99 4.73 0.71
CA LEU A 29 11.30 4.37 1.27
C LEU A 29 12.30 3.99 0.18
N GLY A 30 11.86 3.24 -0.83
CA GLY A 30 12.68 2.93 -2.00
C GLY A 30 13.09 4.21 -2.72
N GLY A 31 12.15 5.11 -2.99
CA GLY A 31 12.42 6.40 -3.60
C GLY A 31 13.38 7.27 -2.79
N ILE A 32 13.27 7.32 -1.46
CA ILE A 32 14.19 8.05 -0.57
C ILE A 32 15.60 7.45 -0.64
N TYR A 33 15.71 6.12 -0.64
CA TYR A 33 17.00 5.44 -0.75
C TYR A 33 17.68 5.73 -2.09
N LEU A 34 16.90 5.70 -3.17
CA LEU A 34 17.35 6.04 -4.51
C LEU A 34 17.73 7.51 -4.64
N ASP A 35 16.90 8.44 -4.13
CA ASP A 35 17.20 9.88 -4.14
C ASP A 35 18.52 10.18 -3.43
N ARG A 36 18.73 9.57 -2.25
CA ARG A 36 20.01 9.66 -1.51
C ARG A 36 21.19 9.04 -2.25
N ARG A 37 20.98 8.01 -3.06
CA ARG A 37 22.06 7.32 -3.78
C ARG A 37 22.48 8.07 -5.04
N PHE A 38 21.54 8.69 -5.74
CA PHE A 38 21.76 9.37 -7.01
C PHE A 38 21.88 10.89 -6.87
N ASP A 39 21.86 11.42 -5.64
CA ASP A 39 21.82 12.86 -5.33
C ASP A 39 20.71 13.59 -6.11
N THR A 40 19.62 12.84 -6.33
CA THR A 40 18.44 13.37 -6.97
C THR A 40 17.65 14.06 -5.86
N HIS A 41 17.29 15.33 -6.09
CA HIS A 41 16.19 16.00 -5.38
C HIS A 41 14.98 15.06 -5.26
N PRO A 42 13.98 15.29 -4.37
CA PRO A 42 13.00 14.29 -3.90
C PRO A 42 11.98 13.76 -4.96
N TRP A 43 12.44 13.55 -6.19
CA TRP A 43 11.73 13.16 -7.39
C TRP A 43 11.52 11.65 -7.45
N LEU A 44 12.52 10.83 -7.11
CA LEU A 44 12.35 9.37 -7.07
C LEU A 44 11.45 8.98 -5.90
N THR A 45 11.51 9.71 -4.78
CA THR A 45 10.55 9.60 -3.68
C THR A 45 9.14 9.93 -4.14
N LEU A 46 8.95 11.02 -4.90
CA LEU A 46 7.64 11.41 -5.43
C LEU A 46 7.10 10.36 -6.40
N LEU A 47 7.90 9.93 -7.38
CA LEU A 47 7.51 8.91 -8.36
C LEU A 47 7.24 7.56 -7.69
N GLY A 48 8.08 7.16 -6.74
CA GLY A 48 7.92 5.94 -5.96
C GLY A 48 6.65 5.97 -5.12
N THR A 49 6.37 7.10 -4.46
CA THR A 49 5.14 7.28 -3.66
C THR A 49 3.89 7.25 -4.53
N ILE A 50 3.88 7.98 -5.66
CA ILE A 50 2.76 7.98 -6.61
C ILE A 50 2.51 6.56 -7.12
N SER A 51 3.57 5.87 -7.55
CA SER A 51 3.47 4.47 -8.02
C SER A 51 2.94 3.55 -6.92
N GLY A 52 3.41 3.72 -5.67
CA GLY A 52 2.93 2.99 -4.51
C GLY A 52 1.45 3.21 -4.22
N ILE A 53 0.96 4.45 -4.35
CA ILE A 53 -0.47 4.78 -4.22
C ILE A 53 -1.28 4.07 -5.31
N PHE A 54 -0.86 4.17 -6.57
CA PHE A 54 -1.55 3.51 -7.69
C PHE A 54 -1.62 1.98 -7.51
N LEU A 55 -0.51 1.35 -7.12
CA LEU A 55 -0.45 -0.08 -6.85
C LEU A 55 -1.32 -0.48 -5.66
N GLY A 56 -1.35 0.33 -4.60
CA GLY A 56 -2.22 0.10 -3.44
C GLY A 56 -3.70 0.13 -3.83
N PHE A 57 -4.12 1.11 -4.62
CA PHE A 57 -5.51 1.18 -5.12
C PHE A 57 -5.83 0.06 -6.10
N ALA A 58 -4.90 -0.31 -7.00
CA ALA A 58 -5.09 -1.45 -7.90
C ALA A 58 -5.25 -2.78 -7.13
N GLY A 59 -4.45 -2.98 -6.08
CA GLY A 59 -4.54 -4.14 -5.19
C GLY A 59 -5.85 -4.17 -4.40
N LEU A 60 -6.31 -3.00 -3.93
CA LEU A 60 -7.62 -2.87 -3.28
C LEU A 60 -8.76 -3.24 -4.24
N TYR A 61 -8.71 -2.74 -5.47
CA TYR A 61 -9.72 -3.04 -6.50
C TYR A 61 -9.76 -4.54 -6.82
N GLY A 62 -8.60 -5.19 -6.88
CA GLY A 62 -8.51 -6.65 -7.05
C GLY A 62 -9.09 -7.42 -5.86
N THR A 63 -8.82 -6.95 -4.63
CA THR A 63 -9.34 -7.57 -3.40
C THR A 63 -10.86 -7.49 -3.33
N LEU A 64 -11.43 -6.30 -3.62
CA LEU A 64 -12.88 -6.10 -3.66
C LEU A 64 -13.55 -6.94 -4.76
N ARG A 65 -12.93 -7.00 -5.94
CA ARG A 65 -13.46 -7.80 -7.06
C ARG A 65 -13.38 -9.30 -6.80
N SER A 66 -12.45 -9.77 -5.97
CA SER A 66 -12.32 -11.19 -5.63
C SER A 66 -13.30 -11.66 -4.55
N GLU A 67 -13.99 -10.72 -3.88
CA GLU A 67 -15.06 -11.02 -2.90
C GLU A 67 -16.47 -11.01 -3.53
N GLU A 68 -16.63 -10.61 -4.79
CA GLU A 68 -17.85 -10.78 -5.61
C GLU A 68 -17.86 -12.15 -6.32
#